data_AF-A0A382DF49-F1
#
_entry.id   AF-A0A382DF49-F1
#
_cell.length_a   1.000
_cell.length_b   1.000
_cell.length_c   1.000
_cell.angle_alpha   90.00
_cell.angle_beta   90.00
_cell.angle_gamma   90.00
#
_symmetry.space_group_name_H-M   'P 1'
#
loop_
_entity.id
_entity.type
_entity.pdbx_description
1 polymer ?
#
loop_
_entity_poly.entity_id
_entity_poly.type
_entity_poly.pdbx_seq_one_letter_code
_entity_poly.pdbx_strand_id
1 'polypeptide(L)'
;NPKIPPLAIDTAIEELTQHHKNPNIMEANRQIHQMLKDGIKVTVRDPETNTETIQTVNVVNWSQPEQNDLLLVSQFWVSGDLYSRCPNGVGFVNGLPLLLFEFKDMTQNLQTDYNDSITDYKGTIPQLFWYNALIFFSNGESSCISSLSTHKRYLAEWKHIDSEDETEIVSLNTLLERVGVSEHLLDIIENFTLHNALIDNNTRRIQILENMAQTIYQEWFIHLRFPGHENVKMVDSKLGKIPENWEVKKLGDVSVNHNHKRKSLSKAQRTQMEGLYPYYDPVSILDYVNVYQFDDDYLLLAADGTVETKEGRPILQRPCGKFWVSDHAHVLTGQDSISTNFLYMCLSNVQISPYITGSAQPQITQVNLNQISIIVPSKDILDRFDPIIDDIFRLSQNLTERNQKLVETRDLFISKLILDPLYQRNYINDL
;
A
#
# COMPACT_ATOMS: atom_id res chain seq x y z
N ASN A 1 -5.86 -35.06 -8.91
CA ASN A 1 -6.86 -35.22 -10.01
C ASN A 1 -6.97 -36.63 -10.59
N PRO A 2 -7.13 -37.70 -9.80
CA PRO A 2 -7.06 -39.08 -10.32
C PRO A 2 -8.28 -39.53 -11.15
N LYS A 3 -9.42 -38.83 -11.03
CA LYS A 3 -10.69 -39.18 -11.70
C LYS A 3 -10.99 -38.31 -12.93
N ILE A 4 -10.10 -37.37 -13.25
CA ILE A 4 -10.31 -36.40 -14.34
C ILE A 4 -9.73 -36.96 -15.64
N PRO A 5 -10.40 -36.83 -16.80
CA PRO A 5 -9.86 -37.26 -18.09
C PRO A 5 -8.51 -36.59 -18.40
N PRO A 6 -7.53 -37.30 -19.01
CA PRO A 6 -6.22 -36.73 -19.36
C PRO A 6 -6.31 -35.46 -20.21
N LEU A 7 -7.23 -35.42 -21.19
CA LEU A 7 -7.46 -34.25 -22.04
C LEU A 7 -7.84 -32.99 -21.24
N ALA A 8 -8.59 -33.16 -20.14
CA ALA A 8 -8.95 -32.05 -19.26
C ALA A 8 -7.72 -31.52 -18.51
N ILE A 9 -6.84 -32.44 -18.08
CA ILE A 9 -5.59 -32.09 -17.39
C ILE A 9 -4.67 -31.34 -18.36
N ASP A 10 -4.50 -31.83 -19.58
CA ASP A 10 -3.66 -31.18 -20.60
C ASP A 10 -4.18 -29.78 -20.93
N THR A 11 -5.50 -29.63 -21.10
CA THR A 11 -6.14 -28.32 -21.33
C THR A 11 -5.92 -27.36 -20.16
N ALA A 12 -6.01 -27.86 -18.91
CA ALA A 12 -5.77 -27.05 -17.72
C ALA A 12 -4.29 -26.65 -17.61
N ILE A 13 -3.35 -27.52 -17.99
CA ILE A 13 -1.92 -27.19 -18.05
C ILE A 13 -1.69 -26.12 -19.11
N GLU A 14 -2.28 -26.24 -20.30
CA GLU A 14 -2.19 -25.21 -21.34
C GLU A 14 -2.74 -23.87 -20.85
N GLU A 15 -3.86 -23.85 -20.14
CA GLU A 15 -4.44 -22.63 -19.59
C GLU A 15 -3.56 -22.00 -18.50
N LEU A 16 -2.98 -22.82 -17.62
CA LEU A 16 -2.07 -22.38 -16.57
C LEU A 16 -0.73 -21.85 -17.12
N THR A 17 -0.23 -22.47 -18.18
CA THR A 17 1.07 -22.15 -18.82
C THR A 17 0.95 -21.15 -19.95
N GLN A 18 -0.27 -20.79 -20.36
CA GLN A 18 -0.50 -19.86 -21.45
C GLN A 18 0.25 -18.55 -21.16
N HIS A 19 1.19 -18.24 -22.05
CA HIS A 19 1.87 -16.96 -22.08
C HIS A 19 0.85 -15.89 -22.44
N HIS A 20 0.09 -15.44 -21.47
CA HIS A 20 -0.12 -14.04 -21.12
C HIS A 20 0.75 -13.09 -21.98
N LYS A 21 0.32 -12.80 -23.21
CA LYS A 21 1.15 -12.13 -24.23
C LYS A 21 1.47 -10.65 -23.93
N ASN A 22 0.99 -10.10 -22.81
CA ASN A 22 1.47 -8.89 -22.12
C ASN A 22 0.54 -8.46 -20.98
N PRO A 23 0.31 -9.23 -19.92
CA PRO A 23 -0.20 -8.65 -18.70
C PRO A 23 0.98 -8.10 -17.90
N ASN A 24 0.69 -6.99 -17.24
CA ASN A 24 1.38 -6.60 -16.02
C ASN A 24 1.62 -7.86 -15.14
N ILE A 25 2.85 -8.07 -14.64
CA ILE A 25 3.23 -9.24 -13.80
C ILE A 25 2.21 -9.47 -12.68
N MET A 26 1.70 -8.38 -12.10
CA MET A 26 0.70 -8.39 -11.02
C MET A 26 -0.65 -8.94 -11.44
N GLU A 27 -1.00 -8.79 -12.71
CA GLU A 27 -2.26 -9.28 -13.26
C GLU A 27 -2.17 -10.77 -13.58
N ALA A 28 -1.07 -11.21 -14.22
CA ALA A 28 -0.79 -12.63 -14.42
C ALA A 28 -0.78 -13.39 -13.08
N ASN A 29 -0.06 -12.84 -12.09
CA ASN A 29 0.02 -13.44 -10.76
C ASN A 29 -1.37 -13.60 -10.13
N ARG A 30 -2.20 -12.56 -10.18
CA ARG A 30 -3.56 -12.64 -9.62
C ARG A 30 -4.42 -13.69 -10.32
N GLN A 31 -4.38 -13.75 -11.64
CA GLN A 31 -5.17 -14.71 -12.42
C GLN A 31 -4.75 -16.15 -12.12
N ILE A 32 -3.44 -16.41 -12.09
CA ILE A 32 -2.89 -17.72 -11.73
C ILE A 32 -3.29 -18.09 -10.30
N HIS A 33 -3.10 -17.21 -9.33
CA HIS A 33 -3.48 -17.48 -7.94
C HIS A 33 -4.98 -17.75 -7.77
N GLN A 34 -5.82 -17.06 -8.53
CA GLN A 34 -7.25 -17.35 -8.56
C GLN A 34 -7.54 -18.74 -9.15
N MET A 35 -6.84 -19.14 -10.21
CA MET A 35 -6.93 -20.50 -10.76
C MET A 35 -6.44 -21.57 -9.77
N LEU A 36 -5.38 -21.29 -9.00
CA LEU A 36 -4.87 -22.20 -7.97
C LEU A 36 -5.91 -22.39 -6.86
N LYS A 37 -6.63 -21.33 -6.49
CA LYS A 37 -7.65 -21.35 -5.44
C LYS A 37 -8.97 -21.97 -5.88
N ASP A 38 -9.52 -21.50 -7.00
CA ASP A 38 -10.87 -21.87 -7.46
C ASP A 38 -10.88 -23.16 -8.29
N GLY A 39 -9.70 -23.62 -8.72
CA GLY A 39 -9.52 -24.70 -9.69
C GLY A 39 -9.75 -24.23 -11.13
N ILE A 40 -9.08 -24.87 -12.08
CA ILE A 40 -9.18 -24.55 -13.51
C ILE A 40 -10.39 -25.27 -14.08
N LYS A 41 -11.38 -24.51 -14.57
CA LYS A 41 -12.61 -25.07 -15.13
C LYS A 41 -12.44 -25.28 -16.62
N VAL A 42 -12.31 -26.55 -17.02
CA VAL A 42 -12.15 -26.94 -18.42
C VAL A 42 -13.41 -27.63 -18.92
N THR A 43 -13.82 -27.31 -20.15
CA THR A 43 -14.94 -27.97 -20.81
C THR A 43 -14.41 -29.13 -21.64
N VAL A 44 -14.82 -30.35 -21.31
CA VAL A 44 -14.44 -31.56 -22.03
C VAL A 44 -15.65 -32.09 -22.76
N ARG A 45 -15.49 -32.32 -24.07
CA ARG A 45 -16.49 -32.98 -24.90
C ARG A 45 -16.23 -34.48 -24.90
N ASP A 46 -17.24 -35.25 -24.51
CA ASP A 46 -17.19 -36.70 -24.60
C ASP A 46 -17.29 -37.11 -26.08
N PRO A 47 -16.28 -37.82 -26.62
CA PRO A 47 -16.26 -38.22 -28.03
C PRO A 47 -17.34 -39.26 -28.39
N GLU A 48 -17.90 -39.99 -27.43
CA GLU A 48 -18.93 -41.02 -27.69
C GLU A 48 -20.34 -40.45 -27.60
N THR A 49 -20.62 -39.63 -26.58
CA THR A 49 -21.97 -39.10 -26.31
C THR A 49 -22.20 -37.71 -26.90
N ASN A 50 -21.13 -37.06 -27.38
CA ASN A 50 -21.12 -35.69 -27.89
C ASN A 50 -21.61 -34.63 -26.88
N THR A 51 -21.64 -34.98 -25.59
CA THR A 51 -22.03 -34.08 -24.51
C THR A 51 -20.82 -33.32 -23.98
N GLU A 52 -21.05 -32.07 -23.58
CA GLU A 52 -20.03 -31.23 -22.94
C GLU A 52 -20.20 -31.30 -21.42
N THR A 53 -19.11 -31.56 -20.71
CA THR A 53 -19.07 -31.56 -19.25
C THR A 53 -17.99 -30.60 -18.77
N ILE A 54 -18.29 -29.85 -17.71
CA ILE A 54 -17.31 -28.97 -17.05
C ILE A 54 -16.58 -29.81 -16.00
N GLN A 55 -15.26 -29.89 -16.11
CA GLN A 55 -14.37 -30.51 -15.13
C GLN A 55 -13.58 -29.41 -14.43
N THR A 56 -13.43 -29.50 -13.11
CA THR A 56 -12.58 -28.60 -12.34
C THR A 56 -11.29 -29.32 -11.99
N VAL A 57 -10.16 -28.82 -12.50
CA VAL A 57 -8.82 -29.35 -12.23
C VAL A 57 -8.20 -28.54 -11.09
N ASN A 58 -7.97 -29.19 -9.95
CA ASN A 58 -7.33 -28.53 -8.80
C ASN A 58 -5.82 -28.69 -8.89
N VAL A 59 -5.09 -27.58 -8.99
CA VAL A 59 -3.63 -27.59 -9.10
C VAL A 59 -2.96 -27.81 -7.75
N VAL A 60 -3.56 -27.29 -6.68
CA VAL A 60 -3.11 -27.48 -5.29
C VAL A 60 -4.23 -28.14 -4.49
N ASN A 61 -3.88 -29.12 -3.66
CA ASN A 61 -4.80 -29.74 -2.72
C ASN A 61 -4.74 -28.99 -1.38
N TRP A 62 -5.58 -27.97 -1.23
CA TRP A 62 -5.66 -27.14 -0.02
C TRP A 62 -6.21 -27.91 1.20
N SER A 63 -7.12 -28.87 0.96
CA SER A 63 -7.75 -29.67 2.02
C SER A 63 -6.86 -30.76 2.61
N GLN A 64 -5.90 -31.27 1.82
CA GLN A 64 -4.97 -32.32 2.23
C GLN A 64 -3.55 -31.93 1.79
N PRO A 65 -2.90 -31.00 2.53
CA PRO A 65 -1.61 -30.41 2.17
C PRO A 65 -0.50 -31.43 1.91
N GLU A 66 -0.52 -32.56 2.62
CA GLU A 66 0.42 -33.67 2.49
C GLU A 66 0.35 -34.42 1.15
N GLN A 67 -0.72 -34.23 0.37
CA GLN A 67 -0.88 -34.81 -0.96
C GLN A 67 -0.31 -33.94 -2.09
N ASN A 68 0.33 -32.83 -1.74
CA ASN A 68 1.05 -31.99 -2.70
C ASN A 68 2.53 -32.41 -2.76
N ASP A 69 3.10 -32.38 -3.96
CA ASP A 69 4.52 -32.57 -4.18
C ASP A 69 5.28 -31.27 -3.89
N LEU A 70 6.32 -31.36 -3.05
CA LEU A 70 7.13 -30.22 -2.63
C LEU A 70 8.59 -30.46 -3.00
N LEU A 71 9.20 -29.49 -3.69
CA LEU A 71 10.59 -29.56 -4.10
C LEU A 71 11.29 -28.22 -3.84
N LEU A 72 12.38 -28.21 -3.07
CA LEU A 72 13.23 -27.03 -2.90
C LEU A 72 14.53 -27.23 -3.69
N VAL A 73 14.84 -26.27 -4.56
CA VAL A 73 16.08 -26.28 -5.35
C VAL A 73 16.92 -25.06 -4.98
N SER A 74 18.16 -25.29 -4.56
CA SER A 74 19.14 -24.22 -4.34
C SER A 74 19.83 -23.84 -5.65
N GLN A 75 20.24 -22.57 -5.75
CA GLN A 75 21.00 -22.04 -6.90
C GLN A 75 20.33 -22.35 -8.25
N PHE A 76 19.04 -22.03 -8.34
CA PHE A 76 18.22 -22.36 -9.50
C PHE A 76 18.33 -21.28 -10.57
N TRP A 77 18.97 -21.59 -11.70
CA TRP A 77 19.09 -20.64 -12.81
C TRP A 77 17.78 -20.48 -13.58
N VAL A 78 17.30 -19.24 -13.68
CA VAL A 78 16.13 -18.85 -14.46
C VAL A 78 16.59 -17.96 -15.61
N SER A 79 16.23 -18.31 -16.83
CA SER A 79 16.55 -17.54 -18.04
C SER A 79 15.39 -16.65 -18.45
N GLY A 80 15.60 -15.34 -18.46
CA GLY A 80 14.70 -14.37 -19.09
C GLY A 80 15.07 -14.12 -20.54
N ASP A 81 14.43 -13.11 -21.15
CA ASP A 81 14.58 -12.80 -22.58
C ASP A 81 16.01 -12.37 -22.95
N LEU A 82 16.65 -11.57 -22.08
CA LEU A 82 17.98 -11.00 -22.33
C LEU A 82 19.04 -11.49 -21.36
N TYR A 83 18.67 -11.73 -20.10
CA TYR A 83 19.60 -12.13 -19.05
C TYR A 83 19.01 -13.24 -18.18
N SER A 84 19.89 -13.99 -17.53
CA SER A 84 19.54 -14.99 -16.53
C SER A 84 19.81 -14.48 -15.11
N ARG A 85 19.10 -15.03 -14.13
CA ARG A 85 19.36 -14.84 -12.71
C ARG A 85 19.33 -16.18 -11.98
N CYS A 86 20.03 -16.24 -10.86
CA CYS A 86 20.14 -17.43 -10.02
C CYS A 86 19.77 -17.06 -8.59
N PRO A 87 18.47 -17.10 -8.25
CA PRO A 87 18.07 -16.95 -6.86
C PRO A 87 18.74 -17.98 -5.96
N ASN A 88 18.90 -17.64 -4.69
CA ASN A 88 19.53 -18.56 -3.74
C ASN A 88 18.74 -19.86 -3.57
N GLY A 89 17.41 -19.80 -3.67
CA GLY A 89 16.57 -20.99 -3.79
C GLY A 89 15.20 -20.71 -4.38
N VAL A 90 14.60 -21.74 -4.97
CA VAL A 90 13.22 -21.73 -5.49
C VAL A 90 12.51 -22.97 -4.99
N GLY A 91 11.37 -22.76 -4.34
CA GLY A 91 10.50 -23.83 -3.84
C GLY A 91 9.31 -24.04 -4.77
N PHE A 92 9.05 -25.29 -5.10
CA PHE A 92 8.02 -25.74 -6.01
C PHE A 92 6.92 -26.48 -5.26
N VAL A 93 5.67 -26.20 -5.64
CA VAL A 93 4.48 -26.93 -5.20
C VAL A 93 3.80 -27.50 -6.45
N ASN A 94 3.72 -28.82 -6.55
CA ASN A 94 3.21 -29.53 -7.73
C ASN A 94 3.86 -29.04 -9.04
N GLY A 95 5.16 -28.73 -8.99
CA GLY A 95 5.94 -28.22 -10.14
C GLY A 95 5.86 -26.71 -10.39
N LEU A 96 5.07 -25.94 -9.63
CA LEU A 96 4.98 -24.48 -9.77
C LEU A 96 5.93 -23.75 -8.81
N PRO A 97 6.71 -22.74 -9.27
CA PRO A 97 7.68 -22.03 -8.43
C PRO A 97 7.00 -21.00 -7.51
N LEU A 98 6.31 -21.49 -6.48
CA LEU A 98 5.55 -20.65 -5.57
C LEU A 98 6.42 -19.94 -4.53
N LEU A 99 7.63 -20.43 -4.24
CA LEU A 99 8.51 -19.85 -3.22
C LEU A 99 9.81 -19.34 -3.83
N LEU A 100 10.21 -18.15 -3.40
CA LEU A 100 11.50 -17.56 -3.73
C LEU A 100 12.30 -17.34 -2.45
N PHE A 101 13.55 -17.77 -2.43
CA PHE A 101 14.47 -17.57 -1.32
C PHE A 101 15.65 -16.70 -1.79
N GLU A 102 15.86 -15.59 -1.10
CA GLU A 102 16.95 -14.66 -1.35
C GLU A 102 17.69 -14.37 -0.04
N PHE A 103 19.01 -14.53 -0.06
CA PHE A 103 19.89 -14.40 1.09
C PHE A 103 21.00 -13.39 0.80
N LYS A 104 21.21 -12.45 1.72
CA LYS A 104 22.26 -11.41 1.63
C LYS A 104 23.26 -11.54 2.77
N ASP A 105 24.39 -10.86 2.63
CA ASP A 105 25.40 -10.72 3.68
C ASP A 105 24.88 -9.86 4.85
N MET A 106 25.39 -10.10 6.06
CA MET A 106 24.95 -9.44 7.31
C MET A 106 25.12 -7.90 7.30
N THR A 107 25.97 -7.35 6.44
CA THR A 107 26.27 -5.90 6.38
C THR A 107 25.26 -5.07 5.61
N GLN A 108 24.25 -5.72 5.01
CA GLN A 108 23.27 -5.13 4.11
C GLN A 108 21.97 -4.70 4.81
N ASN A 109 21.37 -3.61 4.35
CA ASN A 109 20.11 -3.10 4.87
C ASN A 109 18.94 -3.85 4.22
N LEU A 110 18.31 -4.72 5.01
CA LEU A 110 17.29 -5.65 4.54
C LEU A 110 16.17 -5.01 3.70
N GLN A 111 15.73 -3.80 4.03
CA GLN A 111 14.64 -3.14 3.31
C GLN A 111 15.07 -2.55 1.96
N THR A 112 16.25 -1.93 1.90
CA THR A 112 16.78 -1.37 0.64
C THR A 112 17.16 -2.50 -0.31
N ASP A 113 17.86 -3.50 0.19
CA ASP A 113 18.39 -4.61 -0.62
C ASP A 113 17.27 -5.54 -1.13
N TYR A 114 16.17 -5.66 -0.38
CA TYR A 114 14.97 -6.34 -0.85
C TYR A 114 14.39 -5.66 -2.10
N ASN A 115 14.17 -4.35 -2.05
CA ASN A 115 13.55 -3.63 -3.18
C ASN A 115 14.43 -3.72 -4.43
N ASP A 116 15.74 -3.56 -4.29
CA ASP A 116 16.67 -3.62 -5.41
C ASP A 116 16.70 -5.04 -6.02
N SER A 117 16.78 -6.08 -5.19
CA SER A 117 16.81 -7.48 -5.64
C SER A 117 15.51 -7.88 -6.35
N ILE A 118 14.36 -7.54 -5.78
CA ILE A 118 13.06 -7.87 -6.38
C ILE A 118 12.79 -7.04 -7.63
N THR A 119 13.23 -5.79 -7.68
CA THR A 119 13.13 -4.96 -8.90
C THR A 119 13.98 -5.53 -10.04
N ASP A 120 15.21 -5.96 -9.75
CA ASP A 120 16.09 -6.60 -10.72
C ASP A 120 15.49 -7.90 -11.26
N TYR A 121 14.96 -8.77 -10.39
CA TYR A 121 14.32 -10.01 -10.82
C TYR A 121 13.04 -9.74 -11.62
N LYS A 122 12.22 -8.75 -11.24
CA LYS A 122 11.03 -8.36 -12.01
C LYS A 122 11.40 -7.87 -13.43
N GLY A 123 12.52 -7.18 -13.58
CA GLY A 123 13.00 -6.72 -14.88
C GLY A 123 13.68 -7.82 -15.72
N THR A 124 14.29 -8.80 -15.07
CA THR A 124 15.12 -9.80 -15.75
C THR A 124 14.43 -11.14 -15.96
N ILE A 125 13.74 -11.65 -14.94
CA ILE A 125 13.05 -12.96 -14.92
C ILE A 125 11.59 -12.81 -14.46
N PRO A 126 10.77 -11.94 -15.11
CA PRO A 126 9.39 -11.66 -14.71
C PRO A 126 8.51 -12.92 -14.62
N GLN A 127 8.81 -13.94 -15.42
CA GLN A 127 8.06 -15.20 -15.48
C GLN A 127 8.04 -15.99 -14.18
N LEU A 128 9.06 -15.83 -13.34
CA LEU A 128 9.08 -16.45 -12.02
C LEU A 128 7.95 -15.90 -11.14
N PHE A 129 7.67 -14.59 -11.28
CA PHE A 129 6.67 -13.89 -10.48
C PHE A 129 5.24 -14.05 -10.97
N TRP A 130 5.01 -14.65 -12.15
CA TRP A 130 3.66 -15.03 -12.54
C TRP A 130 3.07 -16.08 -11.59
N TYR A 131 3.91 -16.96 -11.03
CA TYR A 131 3.47 -18.02 -10.13
C TYR A 131 3.79 -17.72 -8.66
N ASN A 132 4.88 -16.99 -8.39
CA ASN A 132 5.37 -16.74 -7.04
C ASN A 132 4.26 -16.33 -6.06
N ALA A 133 4.21 -17.01 -4.93
CA ALA A 133 3.31 -16.74 -3.81
C ALA A 133 4.04 -15.99 -2.69
N LEU A 134 5.20 -16.53 -2.29
CA LEU A 134 5.95 -16.07 -1.13
C LEU A 134 7.40 -15.82 -1.51
N ILE A 135 7.96 -14.75 -0.95
CA ILE A 135 9.36 -14.36 -1.07
C ILE A 135 9.91 -14.31 0.35
N PHE A 136 10.87 -15.17 0.62
CA PHE A 136 11.67 -15.20 1.83
C PHE A 136 12.95 -14.42 1.57
N PHE A 137 13.19 -13.40 2.39
CA PHE A 137 14.38 -12.58 2.29
C PHE A 137 15.07 -12.54 3.65
N SER A 138 16.37 -12.84 3.70
CA SER A 138 17.13 -12.82 4.95
C SER A 138 18.55 -12.30 4.72
N ASN A 139 19.09 -11.56 5.69
CA ASN A 139 20.51 -11.22 5.73
C ASN A 139 21.25 -11.98 6.85
N GLY A 140 20.60 -12.97 7.48
CA GLY A 140 21.12 -13.74 8.62
C GLY A 140 20.84 -13.12 10.00
N GLU A 141 20.80 -11.79 10.12
CA GLU A 141 20.39 -11.06 11.33
C GLU A 141 18.89 -10.75 11.35
N SER A 142 18.25 -10.72 10.19
CA SER A 142 16.85 -10.41 10.08
C SER A 142 16.28 -11.15 8.89
N SER A 143 15.01 -11.52 9.00
CA SER A 143 14.29 -12.23 7.96
C SER A 143 12.92 -11.60 7.78
N CYS A 144 12.45 -11.53 6.54
CA CYS A 144 11.09 -11.12 6.23
C CYS A 144 10.43 -12.07 5.24
N ILE A 145 9.11 -12.14 5.32
CA ILE A 145 8.26 -12.78 4.32
C ILE A 145 7.41 -11.73 3.62
N SER A 146 7.24 -11.90 2.32
CA SER A 146 6.49 -10.97 1.49
C SER A 146 5.85 -11.69 0.32
N SER A 147 4.95 -11.00 -0.36
CA SER A 147 4.42 -11.43 -1.66
C SER A 147 4.83 -10.43 -2.73
N LEU A 148 4.62 -10.77 -3.99
CA LEU A 148 4.92 -9.92 -5.14
C LEU A 148 4.43 -8.47 -5.00
N SER A 149 3.28 -8.29 -4.35
CA SER A 149 2.53 -7.06 -4.27
C SER A 149 2.70 -6.30 -2.96
N THR A 150 3.38 -6.89 -1.98
CA THR A 150 3.55 -6.30 -0.66
C THR A 150 4.31 -4.97 -0.77
N HIS A 151 3.64 -3.86 -0.41
CA HIS A 151 4.32 -2.57 -0.28
C HIS A 151 5.35 -2.63 0.85
N LYS A 152 6.49 -1.94 0.70
CA LYS A 152 7.61 -1.93 1.67
C LYS A 152 7.16 -1.77 3.13
N ARG A 153 6.18 -0.90 3.36
CA ARG A 153 5.64 -0.58 4.70
C ARG A 153 4.90 -1.75 5.37
N TYR A 154 4.57 -2.78 4.60
CA TYR A 154 3.84 -3.96 5.02
C TYR A 154 4.68 -5.23 4.85
N LEU A 155 6.01 -5.11 4.74
CA LEU A 155 6.89 -6.28 4.85
C LEU A 155 6.71 -6.85 6.25
N ALA A 156 6.41 -8.15 6.34
CA ALA A 156 6.32 -8.82 7.62
C ALA A 156 7.75 -9.13 8.09
N GLU A 157 8.27 -8.29 8.98
CA GLU A 157 9.55 -8.53 9.68
C GLU A 157 9.33 -9.60 10.75
N TRP A 158 10.22 -10.60 10.80
CA TRP A 158 10.13 -11.68 11.78
C TRP A 158 10.91 -11.29 13.04
N LYS A 159 10.19 -10.92 14.10
CA LYS A 159 10.74 -10.69 15.46
C LYS A 159 10.14 -11.76 16.37
N HIS A 160 10.91 -12.38 17.29
CA HIS A 160 10.29 -13.22 18.33
C HIS A 160 9.28 -12.37 19.11
N ILE A 161 8.14 -12.98 19.43
CA ILE A 161 7.21 -12.48 20.45
C ILE A 161 7.01 -13.64 21.43
N ASP A 162 8.07 -14.02 22.15
CA ASP A 162 7.95 -15.02 23.22
C ASP A 162 7.83 -14.39 24.61
N SER A 163 7.96 -13.06 24.72
CA SER A 163 7.58 -12.30 25.92
C SER A 163 7.43 -10.81 25.58
N GLU A 164 6.66 -10.06 26.40
CA GLU A 164 6.49 -8.61 26.27
C GLU A 164 7.81 -7.81 26.38
N ASP A 165 8.94 -8.46 26.74
CA ASP A 165 10.20 -7.79 27.08
C ASP A 165 11.44 -8.23 26.27
N GLU A 166 11.38 -9.23 25.37
CA GLU A 166 12.57 -9.63 24.57
C GLU A 166 12.26 -9.88 23.09
N THR A 167 12.81 -9.00 22.23
CA THR A 167 12.84 -9.16 20.77
C THR A 167 14.12 -9.93 20.37
N GLU A 168 14.16 -11.25 20.58
CA GLU A 168 15.20 -12.05 19.92
C GLU A 168 14.88 -12.24 18.42
N ILE A 169 15.93 -12.19 17.60
CA ILE A 169 15.84 -12.38 16.15
C ILE A 169 15.57 -13.87 15.87
N VAL A 170 14.54 -14.18 15.07
CA VAL A 170 14.31 -15.55 14.61
C VAL A 170 15.41 -15.94 13.62
N SER A 171 16.23 -16.92 13.97
CA SER A 171 17.26 -17.46 13.07
C SER A 171 16.62 -18.15 11.85
N LEU A 172 17.28 -18.08 10.69
CA LEU A 172 16.84 -18.73 9.44
C LEU A 172 16.50 -20.22 9.63
N ASN A 173 17.23 -20.92 10.50
CA ASN A 173 16.97 -22.33 10.80
C ASN A 173 15.60 -22.55 11.46
N THR A 174 15.23 -21.70 12.42
CA THR A 174 13.91 -21.76 13.08
C THR A 174 12.79 -21.49 12.08
N LEU A 175 13.02 -20.57 11.12
CA LEU A 175 12.08 -20.27 10.05
C LEU A 175 11.89 -21.48 9.13
N LEU A 176 12.99 -22.09 8.66
CA LEU A 176 12.93 -23.24 7.77
C LEU A 176 12.34 -24.48 8.45
N GLU A 177 12.63 -24.72 9.72
CA GLU A 177 12.08 -25.84 10.49
C GLU A 177 10.56 -25.70 10.70
N ARG A 178 10.05 -24.49 10.87
CA ARG A 178 8.62 -24.23 11.13
C ARG A 178 7.78 -24.09 9.86
N VAL A 179 8.35 -23.50 8.80
CA VAL A 179 7.72 -23.38 7.47
C VAL A 179 7.84 -24.67 6.65
N GLY A 180 8.83 -25.52 6.94
CA GLY A 180 9.11 -26.76 6.21
C GLY A 180 8.06 -27.86 6.35
N VAL A 181 6.98 -27.63 7.11
CA VAL A 181 5.82 -28.52 7.17
C VAL A 181 4.85 -28.12 6.05
N SER A 182 4.50 -29.08 5.18
CA SER A 182 3.66 -28.87 4.00
C SER A 182 2.33 -28.17 4.30
N GLU A 183 1.71 -28.51 5.42
CA GLU A 183 0.48 -27.91 5.93
C GLU A 183 0.63 -26.40 6.18
N HIS A 184 1.63 -26.00 6.96
CA HIS A 184 1.85 -24.60 7.29
C HIS A 184 2.22 -23.78 6.05
N LEU A 185 3.07 -24.34 5.19
CA LEU A 185 3.47 -23.65 3.96
C LEU A 185 2.25 -23.33 3.08
N LEU A 186 1.38 -24.32 2.86
CA LEU A 186 0.22 -24.16 2.00
C LEU A 186 -0.85 -23.26 2.64
N ASP A 187 -1.02 -23.34 3.96
CA ASP A 187 -1.91 -22.45 4.69
C ASP A 187 -1.43 -20.98 4.62
N ILE A 188 -0.12 -20.74 4.78
CA ILE A 188 0.48 -19.42 4.58
C ILE A 188 0.26 -18.97 3.15
N ILE A 189 0.52 -19.81 2.14
CA ILE A 189 0.30 -19.43 0.73
C ILE A 189 -1.16 -19.03 0.50
N GLU A 190 -2.13 -19.81 1.00
CA GLU A 190 -3.55 -19.53 0.79
C GLU A 190 -4.01 -18.23 1.47
N ASN A 191 -3.66 -18.07 2.76
CA ASN A 191 -4.17 -16.97 3.57
C ASN A 191 -3.37 -15.68 3.40
N PHE A 192 -2.04 -15.75 3.27
CA PHE A 192 -1.19 -14.57 3.11
C PHE A 192 -1.44 -13.86 1.78
N THR A 193 -1.61 -14.62 0.69
CA THR A 193 -1.91 -14.06 -0.64
C THR A 193 -3.27 -13.36 -0.65
N LEU A 194 -4.28 -13.92 0.02
CA LEU A 194 -5.61 -13.32 0.16
C LEU A 194 -5.55 -11.95 0.86
N HIS A 195 -4.83 -11.84 1.99
CA HIS A 195 -4.72 -10.59 2.74
C HIS A 195 -4.03 -9.51 1.91
N ASN A 196 -2.92 -9.83 1.23
CA ASN A 196 -2.21 -8.87 0.40
C ASN A 196 -3.07 -8.41 -0.79
N ALA A 197 -3.81 -9.32 -1.44
CA ALA A 197 -4.71 -8.96 -2.54
C ALA A 197 -5.80 -7.95 -2.11
N LEU A 198 -6.34 -8.08 -0.89
CA LEU A 198 -7.30 -7.12 -0.33
C LEU A 198 -6.64 -5.76 -0.06
N ILE A 199 -5.43 -5.75 0.51
CA ILE A 199 -4.66 -4.53 0.78
C ILE A 199 -4.38 -3.76 -0.52
N ASP A 200 -3.99 -4.47 -1.58
CA ASP A 200 -3.72 -3.89 -2.88
C ASP A 200 -4.98 -3.34 -3.54
N ASN A 201 -6.10 -4.07 -3.45
CA ASN A 201 -7.37 -3.62 -4.01
C ASN A 201 -7.81 -2.30 -3.36
N ASN A 202 -7.72 -2.22 -2.04
CA ASN A 202 -8.02 -1.01 -1.29
C ASN A 202 -7.05 0.13 -1.64
N THR A 203 -5.75 -0.16 -1.79
CA THR A 203 -4.74 0.84 -2.18
C THR A 203 -5.04 1.44 -3.56
N ARG A 204 -5.45 0.61 -4.53
CA ARG A 204 -5.90 1.08 -5.86
C ARG A 204 -7.16 1.92 -5.77
N ARG A 205 -8.13 1.53 -4.95
CA ARG A 205 -9.36 2.32 -4.73
C ARG A 205 -9.04 3.69 -4.14
N ILE A 206 -8.12 3.77 -3.18
CA ILE A 206 -7.64 5.04 -2.59
C ILE A 206 -7.07 5.92 -3.69
N GLN A 207 -6.17 5.39 -4.54
CA GLN A 207 -5.57 6.17 -5.63
C GLN A 207 -6.64 6.69 -6.63
N ILE A 208 -7.64 5.87 -6.95
CA ILE A 208 -8.74 6.28 -7.82
C ILE A 208 -9.55 7.41 -7.17
N LEU A 209 -9.88 7.28 -5.88
CA LEU A 209 -10.59 8.30 -5.12
C LEU A 209 -9.82 9.62 -5.06
N GLU A 210 -8.51 9.58 -4.81
CA GLU A 210 -7.65 10.78 -4.82
C GLU A 210 -7.60 11.43 -6.19
N ASN A 211 -7.45 10.64 -7.26
CA ASN A 211 -7.48 11.15 -8.62
C ASN A 211 -8.84 11.79 -8.95
N MET A 212 -9.95 11.17 -8.54
CA MET A 212 -11.29 11.73 -8.70
C MET A 212 -11.41 13.08 -8.00
N ALA A 213 -11.00 13.19 -6.73
CA ALA A 213 -11.01 14.46 -6.00
C ALA A 213 -10.20 15.54 -6.75
N GLN A 214 -8.98 15.22 -7.20
CA GLN A 214 -8.14 16.15 -7.95
C GLN A 214 -8.77 16.58 -9.27
N THR A 215 -9.32 15.64 -10.04
CA THR A 215 -10.01 15.96 -11.29
C THR A 215 -11.22 16.86 -11.05
N ILE A 216 -12.04 16.58 -10.02
CA ILE A 216 -13.20 17.42 -9.69
C ILE A 216 -12.74 18.84 -9.32
N TYR A 217 -11.72 18.97 -8.47
CA TYR A 217 -11.16 20.27 -8.11
C TYR A 217 -10.61 21.02 -9.33
N GLN A 218 -9.86 20.34 -10.20
CA GLN A 218 -9.32 20.92 -11.42
C GLN A 218 -10.41 21.40 -12.37
N GLU A 219 -11.44 20.59 -12.63
CA GLU A 219 -12.56 20.99 -13.47
C GLU A 219 -13.29 22.20 -12.87
N TRP A 220 -13.59 22.19 -11.56
CA TRP A 220 -14.40 23.23 -10.95
C TRP A 220 -13.65 24.55 -10.74
N PHE A 221 -12.38 24.50 -10.32
CA PHE A 221 -11.68 25.68 -9.81
C PHE A 221 -10.44 26.10 -10.60
N ILE A 222 -9.95 25.25 -11.52
CA ILE A 222 -8.85 25.59 -12.42
C ILE A 222 -9.37 25.82 -13.84
N HIS A 223 -10.18 24.88 -14.35
CA HIS A 223 -10.83 25.00 -15.66
C HIS A 223 -12.14 25.77 -15.61
N LEU A 224 -12.64 26.08 -14.41
CA LEU A 224 -13.85 26.88 -14.16
C LEU A 224 -15.10 26.28 -14.82
N ARG A 225 -15.17 24.95 -14.87
CA ARG A 225 -16.27 24.11 -15.39
C ARG A 225 -17.08 23.49 -14.25
N PHE A 226 -17.49 24.30 -13.31
CA PHE A 226 -18.38 23.89 -12.23
C PHE A 226 -19.85 23.82 -12.74
N PRO A 227 -20.76 23.11 -12.06
CA PRO A 227 -22.15 23.00 -12.49
C PRO A 227 -22.84 24.37 -12.61
N GLY A 228 -23.27 24.73 -13.83
CA GLY A 228 -23.91 26.02 -14.13
C GLY A 228 -22.96 27.13 -14.61
N HIS A 229 -21.66 26.83 -14.81
CA HIS A 229 -20.66 27.79 -15.26
C HIS A 229 -20.97 28.46 -16.61
N GLU A 230 -21.78 27.84 -17.48
CA GLU A 230 -22.06 28.31 -18.83
C GLU A 230 -22.73 29.68 -18.87
N ASN A 231 -23.45 30.04 -17.80
CA ASN A 231 -24.20 31.29 -17.69
C ASN A 231 -23.51 32.32 -16.77
N VAL A 232 -22.29 32.03 -16.30
CA VAL A 232 -21.59 32.91 -15.36
C VAL A 232 -20.65 33.84 -16.11
N LYS A 233 -20.75 35.13 -15.81
CA LYS A 233 -19.86 36.14 -16.37
C LYS A 233 -18.48 36.04 -15.73
N MET A 234 -17.44 36.25 -16.51
CA MET A 234 -16.05 36.26 -16.03
C MET A 234 -15.57 37.70 -15.80
N VAL A 235 -14.87 37.92 -14.69
CA VAL A 235 -14.31 39.21 -14.29
C VAL A 235 -12.80 39.12 -14.08
N ASP A 236 -12.07 40.19 -14.37
CA ASP A 236 -10.62 40.23 -14.19
C ASP A 236 -10.25 40.28 -12.69
N SER A 237 -9.24 39.51 -12.30
CA SER A 237 -8.69 39.48 -10.95
C SER A 237 -7.16 39.40 -10.95
N LYS A 238 -6.55 39.48 -9.76
CA LYS A 238 -5.09 39.33 -9.59
C LYS A 238 -4.56 37.96 -10.02
N LEU A 239 -5.41 36.93 -10.05
CA LEU A 239 -5.06 35.56 -10.43
C LEU A 239 -5.58 35.18 -11.82
N GLY A 240 -5.95 36.17 -12.64
CA GLY A 240 -6.57 35.98 -13.95
C GLY A 240 -8.08 36.13 -13.91
N LYS A 241 -8.76 35.69 -14.97
CA LYS A 241 -10.22 35.79 -15.06
C LYS A 241 -10.89 34.76 -14.15
N ILE A 242 -11.78 35.22 -13.30
CA ILE A 242 -12.56 34.38 -12.37
C ILE A 242 -14.07 34.62 -12.56
N PRO A 243 -14.93 33.69 -12.13
CA PRO A 243 -16.37 33.90 -12.16
C PRO A 243 -16.81 35.12 -11.33
N GLU A 244 -17.84 35.82 -11.79
CA GLU A 244 -18.49 36.89 -11.04
C GLU A 244 -19.00 36.33 -9.69
N ASN A 245 -18.80 37.08 -8.61
CA ASN A 245 -19.06 36.69 -7.21
C ASN A 245 -18.03 35.72 -6.58
N TRP A 246 -16.93 35.43 -7.25
CA TRP A 246 -15.76 34.78 -6.63
C TRP A 246 -14.76 35.84 -6.19
N GLU A 247 -13.98 35.52 -5.15
CA GLU A 247 -13.04 36.47 -4.53
C GLU A 247 -11.61 35.93 -4.53
N VAL A 248 -10.62 36.81 -4.64
CA VAL A 248 -9.22 36.46 -4.37
C VAL A 248 -8.91 36.87 -2.93
N LYS A 249 -8.64 35.90 -2.06
CA LYS A 249 -8.28 36.11 -0.66
C LYS A 249 -6.87 35.63 -0.38
N LYS A 250 -6.28 36.07 0.73
CA LYS A 250 -5.05 35.49 1.23
C LYS A 250 -5.37 34.26 2.08
N LEU A 251 -4.47 33.29 2.10
CA LEU A 251 -4.63 32.06 2.89
C LEU A 251 -4.84 32.37 4.38
N GLY A 252 -4.15 33.38 4.91
CA GLY A 252 -4.33 33.80 6.31
C GLY A 252 -5.73 34.35 6.63
N ASP A 253 -6.49 34.77 5.62
CA ASP A 253 -7.85 35.30 5.76
C ASP A 253 -8.92 34.19 5.67
N VAL A 254 -8.54 32.95 5.34
CA VAL A 254 -9.46 31.82 5.17
C VAL A 254 -9.06 30.55 5.95
N SER A 255 -8.00 30.65 6.75
CA SER A 255 -7.48 29.53 7.52
C SER A 255 -7.11 29.93 8.94
N VAL A 256 -7.30 29.01 9.87
CA VAL A 256 -6.82 29.16 11.25
C VAL A 256 -5.52 28.39 11.39
N ASN A 257 -4.48 29.07 11.90
CA ASN A 257 -3.20 28.44 12.19
C ASN A 257 -3.12 27.96 13.65
N HIS A 258 -2.74 26.69 13.84
CA HIS A 258 -2.67 26.01 15.14
C HIS A 258 -1.22 25.73 15.58
N ASN A 259 -0.24 26.45 15.03
CA ASN A 259 1.18 26.23 15.34
C ASN A 259 1.54 26.42 16.83
N HIS A 260 0.68 27.07 17.62
CA HIS A 260 0.90 27.23 19.06
C HIS A 260 0.77 25.91 19.84
N LYS A 261 0.12 24.89 19.26
CA LYS A 261 -0.06 23.57 19.89
C LYS A 261 1.07 22.59 19.60
N ARG A 262 1.76 22.72 18.45
CA ARG A 262 2.80 21.78 18.00
C ARG A 262 4.00 21.77 18.95
N LYS A 263 4.68 20.62 19.05
CA LYS A 263 5.85 20.47 19.91
C LYS A 263 6.76 19.35 19.42
N SER A 264 8.02 19.65 19.15
CA SER A 264 8.98 18.61 18.78
C SER A 264 9.39 17.74 19.98
N LEU A 265 9.46 16.44 19.73
CA LEU A 265 9.96 15.43 20.66
C LEU A 265 11.22 14.78 20.09
N SER A 266 12.24 14.60 20.93
CA SER A 266 13.43 13.84 20.55
C SER A 266 13.08 12.36 20.35
N LYS A 267 13.93 11.61 19.65
CA LYS A 267 13.75 10.15 19.50
C LYS A 267 13.63 9.45 20.86
N ALA A 268 14.49 9.80 21.82
CA ALA A 268 14.44 9.23 23.17
C ALA A 268 13.12 9.51 23.90
N GLN A 269 12.55 10.72 23.74
CA GLN A 269 11.25 11.05 24.33
C GLN A 269 10.11 10.27 23.67
N ARG A 270 10.14 10.11 22.34
CA ARG A 270 9.13 9.32 21.62
C ARG A 270 9.15 7.85 22.03
N THR A 271 10.34 7.27 22.20
CA THR A 271 10.50 5.91 22.73
C THR A 271 9.95 5.76 24.16
N GLN A 272 10.15 6.75 25.03
CA GLN A 272 9.58 6.73 26.39
C GLN A 272 8.06 6.92 26.45
N MET A 273 7.49 7.50 25.39
CA MET A 273 6.06 7.82 25.29
C MET A 273 5.37 6.91 24.26
N GLU A 274 5.90 5.73 23.98
CA GLU A 274 5.36 4.84 22.96
C GLU A 274 3.86 4.56 23.19
N GLY A 275 3.07 4.54 22.11
CA GLY A 275 1.63 4.34 22.18
C GLY A 275 0.98 4.30 20.80
N LEU A 276 -0.30 4.68 20.74
CA LEU A 276 -1.15 4.44 19.56
C LEU A 276 -1.34 5.67 18.64
N TYR A 277 -1.00 6.88 19.09
CA TYR A 277 -1.24 8.10 18.33
C TYR A 277 -0.05 8.45 17.44
N PRO A 278 -0.26 8.67 16.13
CA PRO A 278 0.83 8.98 15.22
C PRO A 278 1.52 10.31 15.58
N TYR A 279 2.85 10.29 15.58
CA TYR A 279 3.70 11.46 15.62
C TYR A 279 4.12 11.83 14.19
N TYR A 280 3.55 12.92 13.68
CA TYR A 280 3.82 13.44 12.36
C TYR A 280 5.05 14.34 12.34
N ASP A 281 5.83 14.18 11.28
CA ASP A 281 6.75 15.17 10.74
C ASP A 281 6.20 15.63 9.37
N PRO A 282 6.64 16.75 8.77
CA PRO A 282 6.05 17.30 7.55
C PRO A 282 5.88 16.35 6.38
N VAL A 283 6.74 15.34 6.27
CA VAL A 283 6.76 14.40 5.14
C VAL A 283 6.09 13.06 5.47
N SER A 284 6.14 12.62 6.73
CA SER A 284 5.66 11.29 7.12
C SER A 284 5.41 11.15 8.61
N ILE A 285 4.79 10.04 9.02
CA ILE A 285 4.72 9.62 10.43
C ILE A 285 6.08 9.05 10.82
N LEU A 286 6.70 9.58 11.87
CA LEU A 286 8.02 9.14 12.33
C LEU A 286 7.97 8.03 13.38
N ASP A 287 7.00 8.07 14.30
CA ASP A 287 6.80 7.11 15.38
C ASP A 287 5.34 7.20 15.88
N TYR A 288 4.96 6.37 16.87
CA TYR A 288 3.67 6.46 17.56
C TYR A 288 3.86 6.70 19.06
N VAL A 289 3.00 7.52 19.64
CA VAL A 289 3.08 7.97 21.03
C VAL A 289 1.74 7.80 21.77
N ASN A 290 1.76 7.72 23.10
CA ASN A 290 0.58 7.53 23.96
C ASN A 290 -0.16 8.83 24.31
N VAL A 291 0.35 9.97 23.83
CA VAL A 291 -0.22 11.31 24.02
C VAL A 291 -0.51 11.98 22.69
N TYR A 292 -1.49 12.88 22.64
CA TYR A 292 -1.87 13.64 21.44
C TYR A 292 -2.08 15.12 21.78
N GLN A 293 -1.99 15.98 20.76
CA GLN A 293 -2.24 17.43 20.88
C GLN A 293 -3.39 17.91 20.00
N PHE A 294 -3.77 17.09 19.03
CA PHE A 294 -4.80 17.36 18.03
C PHE A 294 -5.77 16.19 18.00
N ASP A 295 -7.05 16.47 17.83
CA ASP A 295 -8.14 15.50 17.77
C ASP A 295 -9.26 16.04 16.88
N ASP A 296 -8.98 16.15 15.58
CA ASP A 296 -9.92 16.62 14.54
C ASP A 296 -9.29 16.40 13.14
N ASP A 297 -9.93 16.91 12.09
CA ASP A 297 -9.38 17.03 10.74
C ASP A 297 -8.51 18.29 10.58
N TYR A 298 -7.21 18.08 10.40
CA TYR A 298 -6.23 19.16 10.20
C TYR A 298 -5.50 19.00 8.86
N LEU A 299 -5.00 20.12 8.36
CA LEU A 299 -4.07 20.17 7.25
C LEU A 299 -2.67 20.50 7.77
N LEU A 300 -1.72 19.61 7.47
CA LEU A 300 -0.31 19.85 7.68
C LEU A 300 0.34 20.33 6.39
N LEU A 301 1.14 21.39 6.48
CA LEU A 301 1.99 21.87 5.40
C LEU A 301 3.44 21.95 5.91
N ALA A 302 4.40 21.49 5.12
CA ALA A 302 5.81 21.52 5.52
C ALA A 302 6.33 22.95 5.72
N ALA A 303 6.81 23.26 6.93
CA ALA A 303 7.33 24.58 7.26
C ALA A 303 8.82 24.72 6.93
N ASP A 304 9.63 23.69 7.16
CA ASP A 304 11.06 23.70 6.83
C ASP A 304 11.57 22.35 6.30
N GLY A 305 12.79 22.35 5.75
CA GLY A 305 13.41 21.17 5.15
C GLY A 305 12.89 20.92 3.74
N THR A 306 12.29 19.74 3.50
CA THR A 306 11.65 19.45 2.21
C THR A 306 10.23 20.01 2.22
N VAL A 307 10.10 21.24 1.72
CA VAL A 307 8.82 21.97 1.70
C VAL A 307 8.07 21.91 0.37
N GLU A 308 8.71 21.40 -0.68
CA GLU A 308 8.24 21.46 -2.06
C GLU A 308 8.40 20.11 -2.78
N THR A 309 7.43 19.75 -3.62
CA THR A 309 7.49 18.60 -4.52
C THR A 309 8.29 18.92 -5.78
N LYS A 310 8.64 17.91 -6.59
CA LYS A 310 9.35 18.13 -7.86
C LYS A 310 8.57 19.01 -8.85
N GLU A 311 7.26 19.09 -8.69
CA GLU A 311 6.32 19.88 -9.50
C GLU A 311 6.07 21.29 -8.96
N GLY A 312 6.80 21.72 -7.92
CA GLY A 312 6.70 23.05 -7.35
C GLY A 312 5.51 23.24 -6.40
N ARG A 313 4.91 22.16 -5.89
CA ARG A 313 3.74 22.18 -4.99
C ARG A 313 4.17 22.02 -3.53
N PRO A 314 3.39 22.52 -2.55
CA PRO A 314 3.73 22.32 -1.14
C PRO A 314 3.64 20.83 -0.77
N ILE A 315 4.51 20.40 0.16
CA ILE A 315 4.35 19.09 0.83
C ILE A 315 3.22 19.21 1.85
N LEU A 316 2.20 18.36 1.70
CA LEU A 316 0.97 18.38 2.49
C LEU A 316 0.67 17.00 3.10
N GLN A 317 0.10 17.00 4.29
CA GLN A 317 -0.52 15.81 4.89
C GLN A 317 -1.86 16.18 5.53
N ARG A 318 -2.81 15.24 5.58
CA ARG A 318 -4.14 15.44 6.15
C ARG A 318 -4.41 14.40 7.24
N PRO A 319 -3.88 14.59 8.46
CA PRO A 319 -4.23 13.75 9.60
C PRO A 319 -5.69 13.93 10.00
N CYS A 320 -6.34 12.84 10.40
CA CYS A 320 -7.68 12.82 10.96
C CYS A 320 -7.66 12.13 12.33
N GLY A 321 -8.32 12.73 13.31
CA GLY A 321 -8.41 12.21 14.67
C GLY A 321 -7.21 12.57 15.53
N LYS A 322 -6.83 11.66 16.44
CA LYS A 322 -5.83 11.92 17.49
C LYS A 322 -4.40 11.79 16.98
N PHE A 323 -3.63 12.88 17.03
CA PHE A 323 -2.22 12.86 16.64
C PHE A 323 -1.36 13.89 17.37
N TRP A 324 -0.04 13.75 17.20
CA TRP A 324 0.99 14.70 17.60
C TRP A 324 1.77 15.15 16.36
N VAL A 325 2.31 16.38 16.33
CA VAL A 325 3.12 16.86 15.20
C VAL A 325 4.34 17.67 15.65
N SER A 326 5.45 17.53 14.92
CA SER A 326 6.67 18.32 15.10
C SER A 326 6.47 19.80 14.78
N ASP A 327 7.39 20.64 15.23
CA ASP A 327 7.38 22.08 14.92
C ASP A 327 7.81 22.43 13.48
N HIS A 328 8.26 21.42 12.72
CA HIS A 328 8.60 21.53 11.32
C HIS A 328 7.38 21.58 10.40
N ALA A 329 6.16 21.36 10.91
CA ALA A 329 4.91 21.48 10.14
C ALA A 329 4.08 22.70 10.56
N HIS A 330 3.46 23.35 9.59
CA HIS A 330 2.34 24.24 9.81
C HIS A 330 1.05 23.44 9.97
N VAL A 331 0.24 23.77 10.97
CA VAL A 331 -1.04 23.12 11.24
C VAL A 331 -2.17 24.09 10.94
N LEU A 332 -3.06 23.75 10.02
CA LEU A 332 -4.11 24.62 9.51
C LEU A 332 -5.48 23.93 9.59
N THR A 333 -6.52 24.74 9.78
CA THR A 333 -7.91 24.35 9.48
C THR A 333 -8.55 25.41 8.60
N GLY A 334 -9.60 25.01 7.87
CA GLY A 334 -10.49 25.97 7.22
C GLY A 334 -11.17 26.92 8.22
N GLN A 335 -11.58 28.09 7.76
CA GLN A 335 -12.38 29.04 8.54
C GLN A 335 -13.53 29.61 7.70
N ASP A 336 -14.54 30.14 8.38
CA ASP A 336 -15.78 30.63 7.77
C ASP A 336 -16.50 29.55 6.94
N SER A 337 -16.63 29.75 5.63
CA SER A 337 -17.24 28.80 4.70
C SER A 337 -16.22 27.90 4.00
N ILE A 338 -14.95 27.98 4.36
CA ILE A 338 -13.89 27.17 3.74
C ILE A 338 -13.65 25.93 4.59
N SER A 339 -13.82 24.76 3.99
CA SER A 339 -13.50 23.47 4.61
C SER A 339 -11.99 23.21 4.63
N THR A 340 -11.51 22.40 5.58
CA THR A 340 -10.10 21.94 5.60
C THR A 340 -9.77 21.11 4.34
N ASN A 341 -10.74 20.35 3.82
CA ASN A 341 -10.59 19.57 2.58
C ASN A 341 -10.45 20.49 1.37
N PHE A 342 -11.23 21.57 1.27
CA PHE A 342 -11.04 22.58 0.22
C PHE A 342 -9.65 23.21 0.30
N LEU A 343 -9.16 23.57 1.50
CA LEU A 343 -7.80 24.10 1.64
C LEU A 343 -6.74 23.11 1.16
N TYR A 344 -6.87 21.82 1.52
CA TYR A 344 -5.97 20.77 1.07
C TYR A 344 -5.94 20.67 -0.46
N MET A 345 -7.12 20.64 -1.11
CA MET A 345 -7.22 20.58 -2.57
C MET A 345 -6.66 21.84 -3.24
N CYS A 346 -6.91 23.01 -2.65
CA CYS A 346 -6.38 24.27 -3.14
C CYS A 346 -4.86 24.31 -3.09
N LEU A 347 -4.28 24.04 -1.91
CA LEU A 347 -2.84 24.07 -1.71
C LEU A 347 -2.12 22.98 -2.50
N SER A 348 -2.77 21.84 -2.76
CA SER A 348 -2.23 20.79 -3.63
C SER A 348 -2.00 21.25 -5.08
N ASN A 349 -2.59 22.38 -5.48
CA ASN A 349 -2.47 22.93 -6.83
C ASN A 349 -1.75 24.29 -6.88
N VAL A 350 -1.30 24.82 -5.73
CA VAL A 350 -0.56 26.10 -5.65
C VAL A 350 0.92 25.90 -5.96
N GLN A 351 1.51 26.81 -6.71
CA GLN A 351 2.96 26.93 -6.89
C GLN A 351 3.57 27.58 -5.65
N ILE A 352 4.34 26.81 -4.88
CA ILE A 352 4.84 27.24 -3.56
C ILE A 352 6.20 27.93 -3.63
N SER A 353 7.00 27.69 -4.69
CA SER A 353 8.35 28.24 -4.86
C SER A 353 8.48 29.73 -4.55
N PRO A 354 7.54 30.62 -4.98
CA PRO A 354 7.62 32.06 -4.69
C PRO A 354 7.55 32.43 -3.20
N TYR A 355 7.08 31.52 -2.35
CA TYR A 355 6.88 31.74 -0.91
C TYR A 355 7.96 31.09 -0.05
N ILE A 356 8.87 30.32 -0.67
CA ILE A 356 10.01 29.69 -0.01
C ILE A 356 11.12 30.70 0.21
N THR A 357 11.71 30.64 1.40
CA THR A 357 12.89 31.40 1.81
C THR A 357 13.97 30.45 2.31
N GLY A 358 15.21 30.95 2.44
CA GLY A 358 16.33 30.14 2.94
C GLY A 358 16.96 29.27 1.85
N SER A 359 18.15 29.63 1.39
CA SER A 359 18.83 28.93 0.29
C SER A 359 19.44 27.59 0.71
N ALA A 360 19.96 27.48 1.94
CA ALA A 360 20.59 26.26 2.45
C ALA A 360 19.60 25.31 3.15
N GLN A 361 18.59 25.87 3.80
CA GLN A 361 17.49 25.14 4.42
C GLN A 361 16.18 25.84 4.00
N PRO A 362 15.47 25.29 3.00
CA PRO A 362 14.21 25.85 2.54
C PRO A 362 13.19 25.94 3.67
N GLN A 363 12.48 27.06 3.73
CA GLN A 363 11.49 27.34 4.75
C GLN A 363 10.34 28.18 4.19
N ILE A 364 9.13 27.84 4.61
CA ILE A 364 7.92 28.65 4.47
C ILE A 364 7.64 29.22 5.86
N THR A 365 7.75 30.54 6.01
CA THR A 365 7.40 31.19 7.28
C THR A 365 5.88 31.37 7.36
N GLN A 366 5.33 31.50 8.57
CA GLN A 366 3.91 31.82 8.74
C GLN A 366 3.51 33.12 8.03
N VAL A 367 4.42 34.11 7.98
CA VAL A 367 4.18 35.36 7.25
C VAL A 367 3.99 35.09 5.77
N ASN A 368 4.89 34.32 5.14
CA ASN A 368 4.82 33.99 3.72
C ASN A 368 3.61 33.09 3.41
N LEU A 369 3.36 32.10 4.26
CA LEU A 369 2.19 31.21 4.17
C LEU A 369 0.91 32.04 4.11
N ASN A 370 0.76 33.02 5.01
CA ASN A 370 -0.40 33.87 5.07
C ASN A 370 -0.54 34.82 3.86
N GLN A 371 0.50 35.01 3.03
CA GLN A 371 0.42 35.83 1.83
C GLN A 371 -0.03 35.06 0.58
N ILE A 372 -0.10 33.72 0.63
CA ILE A 372 -0.52 32.90 -0.50
C ILE A 372 -1.91 33.35 -0.95
N SER A 373 -2.02 33.77 -2.22
CA SER A 373 -3.30 34.20 -2.79
C SER A 373 -4.06 32.99 -3.34
N ILE A 374 -5.31 32.86 -2.95
CA ILE A 374 -6.20 31.78 -3.38
C ILE A 374 -7.51 32.33 -3.95
N ILE A 375 -8.13 31.55 -4.81
CA ILE A 375 -9.48 31.83 -5.32
C ILE A 375 -10.49 31.20 -4.36
N VAL A 376 -11.43 32.00 -3.89
CA VAL A 376 -12.52 31.61 -3.00
C VAL A 376 -13.83 31.65 -3.78
N PRO A 377 -14.43 30.50 -4.08
CA PRO A 377 -15.73 30.41 -4.73
C PRO A 377 -16.85 30.97 -3.86
N SER A 378 -17.98 31.29 -4.51
CA SER A 378 -19.21 31.62 -3.79
C SER A 378 -19.69 30.44 -2.94
N LYS A 379 -20.32 30.75 -1.80
CA LYS A 379 -20.80 29.73 -0.85
C LYS A 379 -21.66 28.62 -1.48
N ASP A 380 -22.56 28.96 -2.41
CA ASP A 380 -23.40 27.96 -3.11
C ASP A 380 -22.57 26.88 -3.84
N ILE A 381 -21.43 27.27 -4.42
CA ILE A 381 -20.54 26.34 -5.11
C ILE A 381 -19.80 25.46 -4.10
N LEU A 382 -19.37 26.02 -2.96
CA LEU A 382 -18.73 25.26 -1.89
C LEU A 382 -19.71 24.27 -1.26
N ASP A 383 -20.95 24.68 -0.98
CA ASP A 383 -22.00 23.82 -0.41
C ASP A 383 -22.35 22.62 -1.32
N ARG A 384 -22.06 22.71 -2.63
CA ARG A 384 -22.21 21.60 -3.59
C ARG A 384 -20.93 20.77 -3.77
N PHE A 385 -19.77 21.38 -3.60
CA PHE A 385 -18.47 20.74 -3.76
C PHE A 385 -18.06 19.92 -2.54
N ASP A 386 -18.14 20.53 -1.35
CA ASP A 386 -17.64 19.96 -0.10
C ASP A 386 -18.23 18.58 0.20
N PRO A 387 -19.56 18.33 0.09
CA PRO A 387 -20.11 17.00 0.35
C PRO A 387 -19.52 15.89 -0.53
N ILE A 388 -19.23 16.19 -1.81
CA ILE A 388 -18.65 15.23 -2.75
C ILE A 388 -17.22 14.87 -2.32
N ILE A 389 -16.45 15.87 -1.95
CA ILE A 389 -15.05 15.71 -1.56
C ILE A 389 -14.91 15.07 -0.19
N ASP A 390 -15.75 15.46 0.77
CA ASP A 390 -15.79 14.89 2.12
C ASP A 390 -16.11 13.39 2.05
N ASP A 391 -17.08 12.99 1.22
CA ASP A 391 -17.42 11.58 1.00
C ASP A 391 -16.25 10.80 0.40
N ILE A 392 -15.54 11.37 -0.59
CA ILE A 392 -14.35 10.76 -1.20
C ILE A 392 -13.24 10.57 -0.15
N PHE A 393 -12.91 11.61 0.61
CA PHE A 393 -11.84 11.53 1.62
C PHE A 393 -12.19 10.57 2.76
N ARG A 394 -13.45 10.55 3.20
CA ARG A 394 -13.93 9.59 4.21
C ARG A 394 -13.80 8.15 3.72
N LEU A 395 -14.13 7.87 2.46
CA LEU A 395 -13.94 6.54 1.86
C LEU A 395 -12.46 6.15 1.78
N SER A 396 -11.58 7.06 1.35
CA SER A 396 -10.13 6.82 1.30
C SER A 396 -9.55 6.52 2.69
N GLN A 397 -10.00 7.24 3.72
CA GLN A 397 -9.59 7.01 5.10
C GLN A 397 -10.06 5.64 5.61
N ASN A 398 -11.34 5.29 5.41
CA ASN A 398 -11.87 3.98 5.80
C ASN A 398 -11.11 2.82 5.15
N LEU A 399 -10.73 2.95 3.87
CA LEU A 399 -9.92 1.96 3.17
C LEU A 399 -8.50 1.86 3.76
N THR A 400 -7.92 3.00 4.16
CA THR A 400 -6.59 3.05 4.80
C THR A 400 -6.60 2.35 6.15
N GLU A 401 -7.59 2.63 6.99
CA GLU A 401 -7.77 1.97 8.29
C GLU A 401 -8.03 0.47 8.13
N ARG A 402 -8.82 0.08 7.12
CA ARG A 402 -9.05 -1.34 6.79
C ARG A 402 -7.76 -2.04 6.37
N ASN A 403 -6.90 -1.37 5.59
CA ASN A 403 -5.60 -1.90 5.22
C ASN A 403 -4.71 -2.12 6.43
N GLN A 404 -4.67 -1.17 7.36
CA GLN A 404 -3.92 -1.33 8.59
C GLN A 404 -4.41 -2.55 9.40
N LYS A 405 -5.72 -2.72 9.58
CA LYS A 405 -6.28 -3.90 10.26
C LYS A 405 -5.96 -5.22 9.53
N LEU A 406 -5.96 -5.23 8.20
CA LEU A 406 -5.59 -6.40 7.41
C LEU A 406 -4.12 -6.77 7.62
N VAL A 407 -3.24 -5.78 7.73
CA VAL A 407 -1.81 -5.97 8.02
C VAL A 407 -1.63 -6.52 9.42
N GLU A 408 -2.24 -5.89 10.43
CA GLU A 408 -2.18 -6.35 11.83
C GLU A 408 -2.71 -7.78 11.97
N THR A 409 -3.82 -8.11 11.31
CA THR A 409 -4.41 -9.46 11.33
C THR A 409 -3.49 -10.47 10.65
N ARG A 410 -2.94 -10.12 9.49
CA ARG A 410 -2.00 -10.96 8.74
C ARG A 410 -0.74 -11.21 9.55
N ASP A 411 -0.18 -10.19 10.19
CA ASP A 411 1.04 -10.30 10.99
C ASP A 411 0.78 -11.14 12.24
N LEU A 412 -0.35 -10.94 12.93
CA LEU A 412 -0.78 -11.80 14.03
C LEU A 412 -0.98 -13.26 13.60
N PHE A 413 -1.57 -13.48 12.42
CA PHE A 413 -1.80 -14.82 11.87
C PHE A 413 -0.46 -15.54 11.61
N ILE A 414 0.48 -14.85 10.97
CA ILE A 414 1.85 -15.35 10.76
C ILE A 414 2.52 -15.64 12.09
N SER A 415 2.49 -14.69 13.04
CA SER A 415 3.06 -14.87 14.37
C SER A 415 2.48 -16.08 15.09
N LYS A 416 1.16 -16.32 15.03
CA LYS A 416 0.52 -17.49 15.68
C LYS A 416 0.89 -18.82 15.01
N LEU A 417 0.87 -18.87 13.67
CA LEU A 417 1.31 -20.06 12.91
C LEU A 417 2.76 -20.45 13.24
N ILE A 418 3.61 -19.45 13.47
CA ILE A 418 5.01 -19.67 13.79
C ILE A 418 5.19 -20.00 15.28
N LEU A 419 4.58 -19.24 16.18
CA LEU A 419 4.94 -19.22 17.61
C LEU A 419 4.16 -20.18 18.50
N ASP A 420 3.01 -20.70 18.07
CA ASP A 420 2.16 -21.53 18.95
C ASP A 420 2.20 -23.03 18.58
N PRO A 421 2.94 -23.87 19.35
CA PRO A 421 2.93 -25.33 19.18
C PRO A 421 1.57 -26.01 19.42
N LEU A 422 0.60 -25.34 20.05
CA LEU A 422 -0.76 -25.84 20.22
C LEU A 422 -1.65 -25.53 19.01
N TYR A 423 -1.39 -24.44 18.28
CA TYR A 423 -1.95 -24.25 16.94
C TYR A 423 -1.47 -25.33 15.96
N GLN A 424 -0.23 -25.82 16.14
CA GLN A 424 0.35 -26.94 15.39
C GLN A 424 -0.33 -28.31 15.64
N ARG A 425 -1.32 -28.40 16.56
CA ARG A 425 -2.01 -29.67 16.87
C ARG A 425 -3.53 -29.66 16.74
N ASN A 426 -4.18 -28.49 16.70
CA ASN A 426 -5.63 -28.42 16.95
C ASN A 426 -6.50 -27.91 15.79
N TYR A 427 -5.95 -27.47 14.66
CA TYR A 427 -6.79 -27.05 13.52
C TYR A 427 -7.26 -28.21 12.61
N ILE A 428 -6.65 -29.40 12.73
CA ILE A 428 -7.03 -30.61 11.98
C ILE A 428 -8.37 -31.22 12.45
N ASN A 429 -8.91 -30.80 13.60
CA ASN A 429 -10.10 -31.43 14.18
C ASN A 429 -11.39 -30.59 14.18
N ASP A 430 -11.35 -29.29 13.84
CA ASP A 430 -12.51 -28.38 14.02
C ASP A 430 -12.89 -27.56 12.76
N LEU A 431 -12.52 -28.02 11.55
CA LEU A 431 -13.14 -27.64 10.27
C LEU A 431 -13.81 -28.87 9.64
#